data_AF-A0A3N5MKG0-F1
#
_entry.id   AF-A0A3N5MKG0-F1
#
_cell.length_a   1.000
_cell.length_b   1.000
_cell.length_c   1.000
_cell.angle_alpha   90.00
_cell.angle_beta   90.00
_cell.angle_gamma   90.00
#
_symmetry.space_group_name_H-M   'P 1'
#
loop_
_entity.id
_entity.type
_entity.pdbx_description
1 polymer ?
#
loop_
_entity_poly.entity_id
_entity_poly.type
_entity_poly.pdbx_seq_one_letter_code
_entity_poly.pdbx_strand_id
1 'polypeptide(L)'
;LILLFFPVWLLNYVGIYETGYSLLSYFALFLIGYYLFTRDSVQATVETYWAVLLAAWIILTIGVMWTYGMFLGHHEVFWGYSALYVLTGWTGVLALLGAGRHLADRTNTFAAYMGAASYPVYIIHQAILVAIAYYVVMLNIPPALQFLAIVIFSVLLTFACYEIVRRIPGVRALFGIARPDKKPA
;
A
#
# COMPACT_ATOMS: atom_id res chain seq x y z
N LEU A 1 9.62 -6.59 16.75
CA LEU A 1 8.99 -6.08 15.50
C LEU A 1 7.52 -5.73 15.71
N ILE A 2 6.68 -6.65 16.18
CA ILE A 2 5.25 -6.36 16.44
C ILE A 2 5.05 -5.21 17.43
N LEU A 3 5.82 -5.17 18.53
CA LEU A 3 5.75 -4.10 19.54
C LEU A 3 6.01 -2.68 19.00
N LEU A 4 6.59 -2.55 17.80
CA LEU A 4 6.72 -1.25 17.15
C LEU A 4 5.36 -0.64 16.76
N PHE A 5 4.26 -1.40 16.81
CA PHE A 5 2.92 -0.84 16.68
C PHE A 5 2.64 0.23 17.75
N PHE A 6 3.22 0.11 18.95
CA PHE A 6 2.97 1.05 20.04
C PHE A 6 3.49 2.47 19.75
N PRO A 7 4.77 2.66 19.38
CA PRO A 7 5.24 3.98 18.95
C PRO A 7 4.54 4.43 17.65
N VAL A 8 4.20 3.54 16.71
CA VAL A 8 3.41 3.86 15.51
C VAL A 8 2.04 4.42 15.88
N TRP A 9 1.36 3.80 16.85
CA TRP A 9 0.06 4.25 17.35
C TRP A 9 0.20 5.58 18.09
N LEU A 10 1.20 5.74 18.94
CA LEU A 10 1.45 7.00 19.66
C LEU A 10 1.72 8.17 18.71
N LEU A 11 2.39 7.94 17.57
CA LEU A 11 2.61 8.96 16.54
C LEU A 11 1.32 9.50 15.95
N ASN A 12 0.20 8.76 16.01
CA ASN A 12 -1.12 9.26 15.61
C ASN A 12 -1.76 10.21 16.63
N TYR A 13 -1.08 10.51 17.74
CA TYR A 13 -1.46 11.55 18.71
C TYR A 13 -0.52 12.76 18.68
N VAL A 14 0.54 12.72 17.87
CA VAL A 14 1.59 13.75 17.82
C VAL A 14 1.63 14.38 16.43
N GLY A 15 1.23 15.65 16.30
CA GLY A 15 1.35 16.39 15.05
C GLY A 15 0.28 17.46 14.84
N ILE A 16 0.46 18.27 13.79
CA ILE A 16 -0.56 19.17 13.27
C ILE A 16 -1.39 18.35 12.29
N TYR A 17 -2.67 18.16 12.61
CA TYR A 17 -3.60 17.41 11.78
C TYR A 17 -4.32 18.37 10.85
N GLU A 18 -3.93 18.36 9.58
CA GLU A 18 -4.74 18.96 8.52
C GLU A 18 -5.61 17.84 7.95
N THR A 19 -6.94 18.01 7.97
CA THR A 19 -7.93 17.01 7.49
C THR A 19 -7.78 15.59 8.08
N GLY A 20 -7.22 15.47 9.28
CA GLY A 20 -6.98 14.20 9.97
C GLY A 20 -5.60 13.57 9.70
N TYR A 21 -4.80 14.12 8.78
CA TYR A 21 -3.49 13.57 8.44
C TYR A 21 -2.35 14.43 9.00
N SER A 22 -1.33 13.79 9.58
CA SER A 22 -0.13 14.47 10.10
C SER A 22 1.08 14.12 9.25
N LEU A 23 1.58 15.10 8.49
CA LEU A 23 2.78 14.94 7.66
C LEU A 23 3.95 14.41 8.50
N LEU A 24 4.13 14.94 9.71
CA LEU A 24 5.19 14.54 10.61
C LEU A 24 5.07 13.07 11.03
N SER A 25 3.86 12.61 11.36
CA SER A 25 3.61 11.23 11.78
C SER A 25 3.90 10.27 10.63
N TYR A 26 3.39 10.53 9.43
CA TYR A 26 3.67 9.69 8.26
C TYR A 26 5.14 9.71 7.83
N PHE A 27 5.78 10.87 7.91
CA PHE A 27 7.22 10.99 7.61
C PHE A 27 8.07 10.21 8.62
N ALA A 28 7.74 10.29 9.92
CA ALA A 28 8.41 9.49 10.94
C ALA A 28 8.20 7.99 10.71
N LEU A 29 6.98 7.56 10.36
CA LEU A 29 6.70 6.16 9.99
C LEU A 29 7.52 5.71 8.79
N PHE A 30 7.66 6.55 7.77
CA PHE A 30 8.50 6.28 6.61
C PHE A 30 9.97 6.06 7.02
N LEU A 31 10.53 6.94 7.85
CA LEU A 31 11.93 6.83 8.31
C LEU A 31 12.15 5.58 9.18
N ILE A 32 11.20 5.26 10.07
CA ILE A 32 11.26 4.05 10.90
C ILE A 32 11.24 2.81 10.00
N GLY A 33 10.33 2.74 9.04
CA GLY A 33 10.25 1.65 8.07
C GLY A 33 11.54 1.50 7.27
N TYR A 34 12.03 2.61 6.69
CA TYR A 34 13.29 2.64 5.94
C TYR A 34 14.46 2.08 6.77
N TYR A 35 14.66 2.59 7.98
CA TYR A 35 15.75 2.14 8.85
C TYR A 35 15.62 0.67 9.25
N LEU A 36 14.40 0.25 9.61
CA LEU A 36 14.13 -1.10 10.10
C LEU A 36 14.35 -2.14 9.01
N PHE A 37 13.84 -1.89 7.80
CA PHE A 37 13.92 -2.83 6.69
C PHE A 37 15.23 -2.73 5.89
N THR A 38 16.11 -1.77 6.18
CA THR A 38 17.49 -1.79 5.64
C THR A 38 18.33 -2.91 6.27
N ARG A 39 17.92 -3.47 7.41
CA ARG A 39 18.66 -4.53 8.11
C ARG A 39 18.28 -5.92 7.61
N ASP A 40 19.25 -6.68 7.10
CA ASP A 40 19.02 -8.05 6.61
C ASP A 40 18.46 -8.99 7.69
N SER A 41 18.90 -8.84 8.93
CA SER A 41 18.40 -9.64 10.06
C SER A 41 16.90 -9.47 10.29
N VAL A 42 16.38 -8.24 10.09
CA VAL A 42 14.94 -7.97 10.17
C VAL A 42 14.21 -8.62 9.02
N GLN A 43 14.72 -8.45 7.79
CA GLN A 43 14.09 -9.03 6.60
C GLN A 43 14.01 -10.57 6.69
N ALA A 44 15.12 -11.22 7.08
CA ALA A 44 15.17 -12.67 7.27
C ALA A 44 14.23 -13.16 8.40
N THR A 45 14.10 -12.38 9.48
CA THR A 45 13.15 -12.70 10.57
C THR A 45 11.72 -12.64 10.06
N VAL A 46 11.35 -11.56 9.36
CA VAL A 46 9.99 -11.37 8.84
C VAL A 46 9.66 -12.41 7.77
N GLU A 47 10.63 -12.80 6.95
CA GLU A 47 10.51 -13.90 6.01
C GLU A 47 10.28 -15.24 6.72
N THR A 48 11.09 -15.60 7.73
CA THR A 48 10.92 -16.86 8.49
C THR A 48 9.51 -17.01 9.07
N TYR A 49 8.93 -15.92 9.58
CA TYR A 49 7.62 -15.92 10.23
C TYR A 49 6.46 -15.49 9.31
N TRP A 50 6.65 -15.45 7.99
CA TRP A 50 5.67 -14.90 7.04
C TRP A 50 4.26 -15.50 7.20
N ALA A 51 4.15 -16.83 7.37
CA ALA A 51 2.87 -17.52 7.46
C ALA A 51 2.15 -17.22 8.77
N VAL A 52 2.91 -17.12 9.87
CA VAL A 52 2.37 -16.76 11.19
C VAL A 52 1.89 -15.31 11.19
N LEU A 53 2.67 -14.40 10.59
CA LEU A 53 2.30 -12.99 10.45
C LEU A 53 1.05 -12.84 9.56
N LEU A 54 0.96 -13.61 8.47
CA LEU A 54 -0.20 -13.62 7.58
C LEU A 54 -1.45 -14.12 8.29
N ALA A 55 -1.37 -15.24 9.01
CA ALA A 55 -2.47 -15.76 9.80
C ALA A 55 -2.90 -14.77 10.89
N ALA A 56 -1.95 -14.16 11.61
CA ALA A 56 -2.22 -13.13 12.60
C ALA A 56 -2.91 -11.92 11.99
N TRP A 57 -2.47 -11.44 10.81
CA TRP A 57 -3.09 -10.33 10.12
C TRP A 57 -4.53 -10.64 9.70
N ILE A 58 -4.81 -11.84 9.19
CA ILE A 58 -6.17 -12.28 8.84
C ILE A 58 -7.07 -12.31 10.08
N ILE A 59 -6.60 -12.90 11.18
CA ILE A 59 -7.35 -12.97 12.46
C ILE A 59 -7.63 -11.56 12.99
N LEU A 60 -6.62 -10.68 13.02
CA LEU A 60 -6.75 -9.29 13.45
C LEU A 60 -7.74 -8.53 12.57
N THR A 61 -7.71 -8.74 11.25
CA THR A 61 -8.65 -8.12 10.31
C THR A 61 -10.08 -8.56 10.57
N ILE A 62 -10.32 -9.86 10.77
CA ILE A 62 -11.63 -10.38 11.15
C ILE A 62 -12.07 -9.76 12.48
N GLY A 63 -11.16 -9.66 13.46
CA GLY A 63 -11.43 -9.03 14.75
C GLY A 63 -11.85 -7.57 14.61
N VAL A 64 -11.11 -6.76 13.85
CA VAL A 64 -11.45 -5.36 13.55
C VAL A 64 -12.82 -5.26 12.88
N MET A 65 -13.08 -6.07 11.84
CA MET A 65 -14.37 -6.05 11.13
C MET A 65 -15.53 -6.43 12.05
N TRP A 66 -15.34 -7.43 12.91
CA TRP A 66 -16.35 -7.87 13.87
C TRP A 66 -16.62 -6.78 14.92
N THR A 67 -15.58 -6.22 15.53
CA THR A 67 -15.69 -5.20 16.58
C THR A 67 -16.32 -3.91 16.06
N TYR A 68 -15.81 -3.36 14.95
CA TYR A 68 -16.28 -2.07 14.44
C TYR A 68 -17.55 -2.17 13.58
N GLY A 69 -17.71 -3.27 12.85
CA GLY A 69 -18.87 -3.50 12.00
C GLY A 69 -20.11 -3.94 12.78
N MET A 70 -19.98 -4.91 13.69
CA MET A 70 -21.15 -5.50 14.36
C MET A 70 -21.40 -4.99 15.77
N PHE A 71 -20.35 -4.75 16.57
CA PHE A 71 -20.53 -4.32 17.96
C PHE A 71 -20.65 -2.81 18.14
N LEU A 72 -19.85 -2.03 17.40
CA LEU A 72 -19.79 -0.57 17.53
C LEU A 72 -20.56 0.18 16.44
N GLY A 73 -21.36 -0.50 15.61
CA GLY A 73 -22.34 0.14 14.72
C GLY A 73 -21.77 1.03 13.60
N HIS A 74 -20.71 0.58 12.90
CA HIS A 74 -20.09 1.31 11.77
C HIS A 74 -19.66 2.74 12.08
N HIS A 75 -19.38 3.07 13.35
CA HIS A 75 -18.79 4.37 13.64
C HIS A 75 -17.45 4.48 12.92
N GLU A 76 -17.27 5.60 12.20
CA GLU A 76 -16.01 5.99 11.59
C GLU A 76 -15.00 6.31 12.69
N VAL A 77 -14.50 5.28 13.37
CA VAL A 77 -13.38 5.41 14.27
C VAL A 77 -12.21 5.80 13.40
N PHE A 78 -11.80 7.07 13.52
CA PHE A 78 -10.70 7.61 12.74
C PHE A 78 -9.50 6.68 12.91
N TRP A 79 -9.05 6.16 11.77
CA TRP A 79 -8.24 4.95 11.65
C TRP A 79 -6.95 4.97 12.49
N GLY A 80 -6.38 6.16 12.74
CA GLY A 80 -5.15 6.33 13.54
C GLY A 80 -5.30 6.17 15.05
N TYR A 81 -6.51 6.34 15.62
CA TYR A 81 -6.70 6.33 17.08
C TYR A 81 -6.98 4.94 17.67
N SER A 82 -7.43 4.00 16.86
CA SER A 82 -7.64 2.62 17.32
C SER A 82 -6.32 1.86 17.38
N ALA A 83 -5.90 1.48 18.60
CA ALA A 83 -4.73 0.64 18.79
C ALA A 83 -4.86 -0.71 18.07
N LEU A 84 -6.07 -1.28 18.04
CA LEU A 84 -6.36 -2.53 17.34
C LEU A 84 -6.21 -2.36 15.81
N TYR A 85 -6.68 -1.23 15.27
CA TYR A 85 -6.53 -0.94 13.85
C TYR A 85 -5.07 -0.75 13.46
N VAL A 86 -4.32 0.05 14.23
CA VAL A 86 -2.90 0.27 13.98
C VAL A 86 -2.08 -1.02 14.12
N LEU A 87 -2.38 -1.86 15.12
CA LEU A 87 -1.77 -3.18 15.27
C LEU A 87 -2.07 -4.07 14.06
N THR A 88 -3.31 -4.06 13.57
CA THR A 88 -3.72 -4.82 12.39
C THR A 88 -2.97 -4.35 11.15
N GLY A 89 -2.90 -3.05 10.91
CA GLY A 89 -2.16 -2.46 9.79
C GLY A 89 -0.67 -2.76 9.85
N TRP A 90 -0.05 -2.58 11.02
CA TRP A 90 1.38 -2.88 11.21
C TRP A 90 1.70 -4.37 11.01
N THR A 91 0.85 -5.25 11.53
CA THR A 91 1.00 -6.71 11.31
C THR A 91 0.82 -7.05 9.83
N GLY A 92 -0.10 -6.38 9.13
CA GLY A 92 -0.28 -6.52 7.68
C GLY A 92 0.95 -6.10 6.89
N VAL A 93 1.59 -4.99 7.23
CA VAL A 93 2.86 -4.56 6.60
C VAL A 93 3.92 -5.66 6.76
N LEU A 94 4.12 -6.17 7.98
CA LEU A 94 5.08 -7.25 8.23
C LEU A 94 4.72 -8.53 7.46
N ALA A 95 3.44 -8.91 7.46
CA ALA A 95 2.94 -10.09 6.76
C ALA A 95 3.17 -10.01 5.25
N LEU A 96 2.83 -8.89 4.62
CA LEU A 96 2.99 -8.68 3.18
C LEU A 96 4.46 -8.62 2.76
N LEU A 97 5.32 -7.98 3.57
CA LEU A 97 6.77 -7.96 3.30
C LEU A 97 7.38 -9.35 3.43
N GLY A 98 7.03 -10.10 4.48
CA GLY A 98 7.52 -11.46 4.70
C GLY A 98 7.04 -12.43 3.62
N ALA A 99 5.74 -12.41 3.33
CA ALA A 99 5.14 -13.26 2.30
C ALA A 99 5.63 -12.89 0.90
N GLY A 100 5.79 -11.58 0.62
CA GLY A 100 6.34 -11.10 -0.64
C GLY A 100 7.76 -11.61 -0.86
N ARG A 101 8.61 -11.51 0.17
CA ARG A 101 9.98 -12.02 0.11
C ARG A 101 10.03 -13.55 -0.01
N HIS A 102 9.20 -14.28 0.73
CA HIS A 102 9.22 -15.74 0.69
C HIS A 102 8.61 -16.35 -0.60
N LEU A 103 7.51 -15.77 -1.10
CA LEU A 103 6.71 -16.35 -2.18
C LEU A 103 6.97 -15.72 -3.56
N ALA A 104 7.42 -14.46 -3.58
CA ALA A 104 7.47 -13.63 -4.78
C ALA A 104 8.83 -12.95 -5.04
N ASP A 105 9.89 -13.27 -4.28
CA ASP A 105 11.24 -12.78 -4.53
C ASP A 105 11.89 -13.52 -5.72
N ARG A 106 11.44 -13.17 -6.92
CA ARG A 106 11.93 -13.72 -8.19
C ARG A 106 12.43 -12.60 -9.09
N THR A 107 13.56 -12.81 -9.74
CA THR A 107 14.23 -11.84 -10.62
C THR A 107 13.96 -12.09 -12.11
N ASN A 108 12.68 -12.27 -12.48
CA ASN A 108 12.29 -12.47 -13.89
C ASN A 108 11.93 -11.15 -14.60
N THR A 109 11.72 -11.21 -15.92
CA THR A 109 11.37 -10.05 -16.75
C THR A 109 10.09 -9.35 -16.30
N PHE A 110 9.11 -10.12 -15.80
CA PHE A 110 7.88 -9.59 -15.26
C PHE A 110 8.12 -8.81 -13.96
N ALA A 111 8.92 -9.36 -13.03
CA ALA A 111 9.29 -8.69 -11.78
C ALA A 111 10.09 -7.41 -12.04
N ALA A 112 11.02 -7.42 -13.00
CA ALA A 112 11.76 -6.23 -13.42
C ALA A 112 10.82 -5.15 -13.99
N TYR A 113 9.85 -5.55 -14.82
CA TYR A 113 8.84 -4.64 -15.38
C TYR A 113 7.94 -4.05 -14.29
N MET A 114 7.41 -4.89 -13.40
CA MET A 114 6.56 -4.48 -12.27
C MET A 114 7.31 -3.59 -11.28
N GLY A 115 8.59 -3.87 -11.01
CA GLY A 115 9.45 -3.05 -10.18
C GLY A 115 9.61 -1.63 -10.74
N ALA A 116 9.88 -1.52 -12.04
CA ALA A 116 9.96 -0.22 -12.73
C ALA A 116 8.59 0.50 -12.81
N ALA A 117 7.49 -0.26 -12.89
CA ALA A 117 6.14 0.28 -12.97
C ALA A 117 5.58 0.75 -11.63
N SER A 118 6.02 0.16 -10.52
CA SER A 118 5.42 0.32 -9.19
C SER A 118 5.18 1.78 -8.77
N TYR A 119 6.23 2.62 -8.82
CA TYR A 119 6.13 4.03 -8.41
C TYR A 119 5.28 4.88 -9.37
N PRO A 120 5.48 4.84 -10.71
CA PRO A 120 4.59 5.52 -11.65
C PRO A 120 3.12 5.10 -11.52
N VAL A 121 2.88 3.78 -11.43
CA VAL A 121 1.53 3.22 -11.29
C VAL A 121 0.89 3.74 -10.01
N TYR A 122 1.60 3.77 -8.88
CA TYR A 122 1.09 4.31 -7.62
C TYR A 122 0.57 5.75 -7.75
N ILE A 123 1.32 6.63 -8.41
CA ILE A 123 0.93 8.04 -8.59
C ILE A 123 -0.26 8.16 -9.55
N ILE A 124 -0.19 7.50 -10.71
CA ILE A 124 -1.17 7.65 -11.79
C ILE A 124 -2.51 7.00 -11.40
N HIS A 125 -2.46 5.86 -10.72
CA HIS A 125 -3.61 5.07 -10.28
C HIS A 125 -4.64 5.92 -9.56
N GLN A 126 -4.22 6.75 -8.59
CA GLN A 126 -5.17 7.46 -7.74
C GLN A 126 -6.00 8.47 -8.53
N ALA A 127 -5.38 9.22 -9.45
CA ALA A 127 -6.08 10.19 -10.28
C ALA A 127 -7.08 9.52 -11.22
N ILE A 128 -6.67 8.41 -11.85
CA ILE A 128 -7.51 7.64 -12.78
C ILE A 128 -8.66 6.97 -12.05
N LEU A 129 -8.40 6.32 -10.90
CA LEU A 129 -9.42 5.68 -10.09
C LEU A 129 -10.49 6.69 -9.68
N VAL A 130 -10.10 7.86 -9.17
CA VAL A 130 -11.05 8.90 -8.76
C VAL A 130 -11.87 9.41 -9.95
N ALA A 131 -11.23 9.65 -11.10
CA ALA A 131 -11.94 10.09 -12.30
C ALA A 131 -12.98 9.06 -12.77
N ILE A 132 -12.61 7.77 -12.81
CA ILE A 132 -13.53 6.70 -13.21
C ILE A 132 -14.65 6.54 -12.19
N ALA A 133 -14.30 6.48 -10.90
CA ALA A 133 -15.26 6.34 -9.82
C ALA A 133 -16.31 7.46 -9.86
N TYR A 134 -15.90 8.72 -10.08
CA TYR A 134 -16.80 9.86 -10.19
C TYR A 134 -17.91 9.65 -11.22
N TYR A 135 -17.59 9.15 -12.41
CA TYR A 135 -18.60 8.90 -13.44
C TYR A 135 -19.38 7.60 -13.22
N VAL A 136 -18.72 6.53 -12.80
CA VAL A 136 -19.34 5.21 -12.68
C VAL A 136 -20.38 5.17 -11.56
N VAL A 137 -20.15 5.86 -10.44
CA VAL A 137 -21.13 5.90 -9.33
C VAL A 137 -22.42 6.65 -9.70
N MET A 138 -22.38 7.49 -10.74
CA MET A 138 -23.57 8.18 -11.27
C MET A 138 -24.42 7.31 -12.19
N LEU A 139 -23.91 6.15 -12.62
CA LEU A 139 -24.64 5.24 -13.49
C LEU A 139 -25.69 4.46 -12.69
N ASN A 140 -26.91 4.36 -13.25
CA ASN A 140 -28.00 3.55 -12.72
C ASN A 140 -27.78 2.05 -13.01
N ILE A 141 -26.69 1.49 -12.50
CA ILE A 141 -26.34 0.07 -12.61
C ILE A 141 -26.13 -0.53 -11.20
N PRO A 142 -26.20 -1.86 -11.04
CA PRO A 142 -26.02 -2.49 -9.74
C PRO A 142 -24.64 -2.16 -9.11
N PRO A 143 -24.54 -2.02 -7.76
CA PRO A 143 -23.28 -1.67 -7.09
C PRO A 143 -22.11 -2.61 -7.40
N ALA A 144 -22.39 -3.90 -7.58
CA ALA A 144 -21.38 -4.88 -7.97
C ALA A 144 -20.77 -4.57 -9.35
N LEU A 145 -21.58 -4.08 -10.28
CA LEU A 145 -21.13 -3.70 -11.61
C LEU A 145 -20.38 -2.36 -11.58
N GLN A 146 -20.80 -1.41 -10.73
CA GLN A 146 -20.04 -0.19 -10.47
C GLN A 146 -18.63 -0.53 -9.95
N PHE A 147 -18.54 -1.39 -8.93
CA PHE A 147 -17.26 -1.85 -8.37
C PHE A 147 -16.38 -2.50 -9.43
N LEU A 148 -16.94 -3.46 -10.18
CA LEU A 148 -16.18 -4.17 -11.22
C LEU A 148 -15.69 -3.22 -12.32
N ALA A 149 -16.53 -2.29 -12.75
CA ALA A 149 -16.15 -1.28 -13.73
C ALA A 149 -15.01 -0.39 -13.22
N ILE A 150 -15.11 0.11 -11.98
CA ILE A 150 -14.07 0.96 -11.38
C ILE A 150 -12.74 0.19 -11.31
N VAL A 151 -12.75 -1.05 -10.83
CA VAL A 151 -11.53 -1.87 -10.70
C VAL A 151 -10.91 -2.15 -12.07
N ILE A 152 -11.71 -2.63 -13.04
CA ILE A 152 -11.19 -3.00 -14.36
C ILE A 152 -10.65 -1.77 -15.09
N PHE A 153 -11.45 -0.70 -15.20
CA PHE A 153 -11.04 0.47 -15.95
C PHE A 153 -9.86 1.19 -15.27
N SER A 154 -9.82 1.26 -13.93
CA SER A 154 -8.69 1.91 -13.23
C SER A 154 -7.39 1.19 -13.48
N VAL A 155 -7.37 -0.15 -13.40
CA VAL A 155 -6.17 -0.94 -13.70
C VAL A 155 -5.75 -0.76 -15.15
N LEU A 156 -6.67 -0.95 -16.10
CA LEU A 156 -6.35 -0.89 -17.54
C LEU A 156 -5.82 0.50 -17.94
N LEU A 157 -6.52 1.56 -17.54
CA LEU A 157 -6.13 2.94 -17.89
C LEU A 157 -4.83 3.35 -17.19
N THR A 158 -4.60 2.91 -15.96
CA THR A 158 -3.34 3.19 -15.26
C THR A 158 -2.15 2.57 -15.98
N PHE A 159 -2.24 1.29 -16.38
CA PHE A 159 -1.16 0.65 -17.13
C PHE A 159 -1.00 1.24 -18.54
N ALA A 160 -2.10 1.61 -19.20
CA ALA A 160 -2.04 2.30 -20.49
C ALA A 160 -1.32 3.66 -20.37
N CYS A 161 -1.65 4.45 -19.36
CA CYS A 161 -0.98 5.72 -19.08
C CYS A 161 0.49 5.51 -18.70
N TYR A 162 0.82 4.51 -17.89
CA TYR A 162 2.20 4.16 -17.58
C TYR A 162 3.01 3.83 -18.84
N GLU A 163 2.46 3.04 -19.77
CA GLU A 163 3.14 2.71 -21.03
C GLU A 163 3.41 3.95 -21.89
N ILE A 164 2.52 4.95 -21.86
CA ILE A 164 2.73 6.24 -22.53
C ILE A 164 3.86 7.02 -21.82
N VAL A 165 3.77 7.16 -20.50
CA VAL A 165 4.76 7.87 -19.67
C VAL A 165 6.16 7.29 -19.84
N ARG A 166 6.29 5.96 -19.85
CA ARG A 166 7.55 5.24 -20.03
C ARG A 166 8.22 5.49 -21.40
N ARG A 167 7.47 5.92 -22.41
CA ARG A 167 8.00 6.19 -23.76
C ARG A 167 8.48 7.64 -23.93
N ILE A 168 8.04 8.57 -23.09
CA ILE A 168 8.37 10.00 -23.22
C ILE A 168 9.60 10.32 -22.35
N PRO A 169 10.78 10.68 -22.92
CA PRO A 169 12.03 10.76 -22.19
C PRO A 169 12.05 11.73 -21.00
N GLY A 170 11.38 12.89 -21.12
CA GLY A 170 11.30 13.89 -20.05
C GLY A 170 10.32 13.52 -18.94
N VAL A 171 9.15 13.02 -19.31
CA VAL A 171 8.10 12.63 -18.35
C VAL A 171 8.54 11.40 -17.55
N ARG A 172 9.20 10.43 -18.21
CA ARG A 172 9.73 9.24 -17.57
C ARG A 172 10.68 9.53 -16.40
N ALA A 173 11.49 10.58 -16.51
CA ALA A 173 12.41 10.99 -15.45
C ALA A 173 11.67 11.53 -14.20
N LEU A 174 10.56 12.25 -14.39
CA LEU A 174 9.73 12.74 -13.28
C LEU A 174 9.11 11.61 -12.46
N PHE A 175 8.90 10.45 -13.07
CA PHE A 175 8.38 9.25 -12.42
C PHE A 175 9.48 8.28 -11.98
N GLY A 176 10.73 8.73 -11.86
CA GLY A 176 11.83 7.92 -11.30
C GLY A 176 12.24 6.71 -12.14
N ILE A 177 11.79 6.61 -13.39
CA ILE A 177 12.16 5.50 -14.28
C ILE A 177 13.54 5.80 -14.87
N ALA A 178 14.57 5.17 -14.33
CA ALA A 178 15.95 5.26 -14.82
C ALA A 178 16.05 4.82 -16.29
N ARG A 179 17.02 5.39 -17.02
CA ARG A 179 17.36 4.87 -18.35
C ARG A 179 17.79 3.40 -18.19
N PRO A 180 17.43 2.49 -19.11
CA PRO A 180 18.22 1.28 -19.25
C PRO A 180 19.61 1.74 -19.68
N ASP A 181 20.56 1.67 -18.77
CA ASP A 181 21.95 1.97 -19.05
C ASP A 181 22.38 1.09 -20.24
N LYS A 182 22.97 1.70 -21.27
CA LYS A 182 23.68 0.94 -22.30
C LYS A 182 24.66 0.04 -21.56
N LYS A 183 24.53 -1.29 -21.70
CA LYS A 183 25.57 -2.23 -21.28
C LYS A 183 26.93 -1.67 -21.72
N PRO A 184 27.92 -1.53 -20.82
CA PRO A 184 29.28 -1.23 -21.27
C PRO A 184 29.70 -2.32 -22.26
N ALA A 185 30.19 -1.88 -23.41
CA ALA A 185 30.68 -2.72 -24.49
C ALA A 185 31.88 -3.57 -24.06
#